data_AF-A0A378MVC0-F1
#
_entry.id   AF-A0A378MVC0-F1
#
_cell.length_a   1.000
_cell.length_b   1.000
_cell.length_c   1.000
_cell.angle_alpha   90.00
_cell.angle_beta   90.00
_cell.angle_gamma   90.00
#
_symmetry.space_group_name_H-M   'P 1'
#
loop_
_entity.id
_entity.type
_entity.pdbx_description
1 polymer ?
#
loop_
_entity_poly.entity_id
_entity_poly.type
_entity_poly.pdbx_seq_one_letter_code
_entity_poly.pdbx_strand_id
1 'polypeptide(L)'
;MWGGNDLRSWGAQAIIAMANGTQTVAKVDKIFGPGNAFVTEAKRQVVQEGTAIDMPAGPSEVLVIADEFADPAFVASDLLSQAEHGADSQVILVTPSESLARQSMKN
;
A
#
# COMPACT_ATOMS: atom_id res chain seq x y z
N MET A 1 1.46 -9.95 9.23
CA MET A 1 2.14 -10.36 10.48
C MET A 1 1.12 -10.32 11.61
N TRP A 2 0.71 -11.49 12.11
CA TRP A 2 -0.10 -11.64 13.32
C TRP A 2 0.58 -12.67 14.22
N GLY A 3 0.87 -12.29 15.47
CA GLY A 3 1.44 -13.17 16.49
C GLY A 3 2.89 -12.86 16.84
N GLY A 4 3.08 -12.00 17.85
CA GLY A 4 4.39 -11.79 18.48
C GLY A 4 4.40 -10.52 19.33
N ASN A 5 4.38 -10.69 20.66
CA ASN A 5 4.42 -9.62 21.66
C ASN A 5 5.77 -8.84 21.71
N ASP A 6 6.63 -8.93 20.69
CA ASP A 6 8.05 -8.57 20.81
C ASP A 6 8.55 -7.38 19.97
N LEU A 7 7.68 -6.67 19.24
CA LEU A 7 8.11 -5.48 18.50
C LEU A 7 7.19 -4.30 18.76
N ARG A 8 7.38 -3.61 19.89
CA ARG A 8 6.88 -2.24 20.10
C ARG A 8 7.57 -1.21 19.17
N SER A 9 8.47 -1.66 18.31
CA SER A 9 9.28 -0.90 17.37
C SER A 9 8.70 -0.96 15.95
N TRP A 10 7.53 -0.36 15.72
CA TRP A 10 6.86 -0.33 14.41
C TRP A 10 7.51 0.65 13.40
N GLY A 11 8.84 0.59 13.24
CA GLY A 11 9.61 1.54 12.42
C GLY A 11 10.85 0.92 11.79
N ALA A 12 11.69 1.78 11.19
CA ALA A 12 12.95 1.39 10.53
C ALA A 12 13.83 0.47 11.39
N GLN A 13 13.85 0.69 12.70
CA GLN A 13 14.64 -0.08 13.65
C GLN A 13 14.22 -1.56 13.73
N ALA A 14 12.95 -1.90 13.54
CA ALA A 14 12.53 -3.30 13.49
C ALA A 14 12.94 -3.97 12.17
N ILE A 15 12.94 -3.23 11.06
CA ILE A 15 13.40 -3.75 9.77
C ILE A 15 14.88 -4.11 9.85
N ILE A 16 15.72 -3.23 10.41
CA ILE A 16 17.15 -3.48 10.60
C ILE A 16 17.37 -4.64 11.59
N ALA A 17 16.62 -4.68 12.69
CA ALA A 17 16.72 -5.77 13.67
C ALA A 17 16.36 -7.13 13.08
N MET A 18 15.32 -7.21 12.22
CA MET A 18 14.95 -8.44 11.53
C MET A 18 15.95 -8.85 10.45
N ALA A 19 16.55 -7.89 9.73
CA ALA A 19 17.54 -8.15 8.69
C ALA A 19 18.89 -8.64 9.25
N ASN A 20 19.31 -8.08 10.39
CA ASN A 20 20.63 -8.36 10.96
C ASN A 20 20.60 -9.32 12.16
N GLY A 21 19.44 -9.48 12.81
CA GLY A 21 19.32 -10.17 14.09
C GLY A 21 19.83 -9.33 15.27
N THR A 22 19.28 -9.56 16.45
CA THR A 22 19.72 -8.97 17.72
C THR A 22 19.76 -10.06 18.81
N GLN A 23 20.04 -9.68 20.07
CA GLN A 23 19.98 -10.61 21.21
C GLN A 23 18.56 -11.20 21.42
N THR A 24 17.52 -10.48 20.99
CA THR A 24 16.12 -10.88 21.19
C THR A 24 15.36 -11.11 19.89
N VAL A 25 15.85 -10.60 18.76
CA VAL A 25 15.20 -10.73 17.44
C VAL A 25 16.02 -11.66 16.56
N ALA A 26 15.41 -12.77 16.13
CA ALA A 26 16.06 -13.67 15.18
C ALA A 26 16.19 -12.98 13.81
N LYS A 27 17.32 -13.22 13.14
CA LYS A 27 17.49 -12.84 11.73
C LYS A 27 16.50 -13.61 10.86
N VAL A 28 15.85 -12.92 9.92
CA VAL A 28 14.89 -13.51 8.98
C VAL A 28 15.41 -13.45 7.55
N ASP A 29 14.99 -14.40 6.73
CA ASP A 29 15.35 -14.41 5.31
C ASP A 29 14.52 -13.41 4.48
N LYS A 30 13.30 -13.10 4.94
CA LYS A 30 12.37 -12.22 4.21
C LYS A 30 11.47 -11.40 5.14
N ILE A 31 11.28 -10.11 4.82
CA ILE A 31 10.45 -9.16 5.57
C ILE A 31 9.22 -8.76 4.73
N PHE A 32 8.04 -8.76 5.36
CA PHE A 32 6.73 -8.50 4.73
C PHE A 32 5.97 -7.36 5.42
N GLY A 33 5.15 -6.64 4.64
CA GLY A 33 4.15 -5.70 5.12
C GLY A 33 4.49 -4.23 4.83
N PRO A 34 3.52 -3.40 4.47
CA PRO A 34 3.75 -1.97 4.21
C PRO A 34 4.12 -1.23 5.50
N GLY A 35 4.66 -0.02 5.34
CA GLY A 35 4.94 0.87 6.46
C GLY A 35 5.15 2.31 6.01
N ASN A 36 5.42 3.20 6.96
CA ASN A 36 5.71 4.60 6.68
C ASN A 36 7.02 4.78 5.88
N ALA A 37 7.33 6.01 5.47
CA ALA A 37 8.53 6.34 4.68
C ALA A 37 9.84 5.78 5.29
N PHE A 38 9.97 5.77 6.62
CA PHE A 38 11.15 5.23 7.30
C PHE A 38 11.24 3.71 7.17
N VAL A 39 10.11 2.99 7.30
CA VAL A 39 10.06 1.54 7.09
C VAL A 39 10.39 1.19 5.64
N THR A 40 9.85 1.96 4.69
CA THR A 40 10.13 1.78 3.26
C THR A 40 11.60 2.00 2.93
N GLU A 41 12.22 3.06 3.44
CA GLU A 41 13.64 3.32 3.21
C GLU A 41 14.52 2.28 3.92
N ALA A 42 14.18 1.86 5.14
CA ALA A 42 14.91 0.79 5.82
C ALA A 42 14.83 -0.53 5.03
N LYS A 43 13.64 -0.89 4.51
CA LYS A 43 13.45 -2.05 3.63
C LYS A 43 14.33 -1.93 2.38
N ARG A 44 14.40 -0.75 1.77
CA ARG A 44 15.23 -0.50 0.58
C ARG A 44 16.71 -0.76 0.87
N GLN A 45 17.20 -0.33 2.04
CA GLN A 45 18.61 -0.53 2.44
C GLN A 45 18.91 -2.02 2.72
N VAL A 46 18.09 -2.71 3.50
CA VAL A 46 18.37 -4.11 3.88
C VAL A 46 18.29 -5.10 2.70
N VAL A 47 17.56 -4.75 1.64
CA VAL A 47 17.60 -5.50 0.36
C VAL A 47 19.00 -5.47 -0.25
N GLN A 48 19.69 -4.32 -0.18
CA GLN A 48 21.06 -4.18 -0.70
C GLN A 48 22.05 -5.01 0.14
N GLU A 49 21.72 -5.26 1.41
CA GLU A 49 22.49 -6.09 2.34
C GLU A 49 22.16 -7.60 2.24
N GLY A 50 21.19 -7.97 1.39
CA GLY A 50 20.86 -9.37 1.08
C GLY A 50 19.65 -9.96 1.80
N THR A 51 18.90 -9.16 2.58
CA THR A 51 17.62 -9.61 3.16
C THR A 51 16.48 -9.36 2.18
N ALA A 52 15.73 -10.39 1.81
CA ALA A 52 14.64 -10.21 0.86
C ALA A 52 13.48 -9.38 1.45
N ILE A 53 12.82 -8.59 0.61
CA ILE A 53 11.54 -7.96 0.95
C ILE A 53 10.45 -8.48 0.02
N ASP A 54 9.20 -8.21 0.37
CA ASP A 54 8.03 -8.48 -0.46
C ASP A 54 8.03 -7.71 -1.77
N MET A 55 7.88 -6.38 -1.69
CA MET A 55 7.86 -5.47 -2.83
C MET A 55 8.22 -4.05 -2.36
N PRO A 56 8.79 -3.20 -3.22
CA PRO A 56 8.91 -1.77 -2.92
C PRO A 56 7.53 -1.18 -2.68
N ALA A 57 7.37 -0.36 -1.64
CA ALA A 57 6.13 0.37 -1.44
C ALA A 57 6.00 1.49 -2.49
N GLY A 58 4.85 1.57 -3.14
CA GLY A 58 4.45 2.66 -4.03
C GLY A 58 3.07 3.18 -3.64
N PRO A 59 2.64 4.34 -4.20
CA PRO A 59 1.29 4.84 -3.98
C PRO A 59 0.27 3.80 -4.43
N SER A 60 -0.80 3.66 -3.67
CA SER A 60 -1.87 2.73 -4.00
C SER A 60 -2.75 3.30 -5.12
N GLU A 61 -3.11 2.48 -6.11
CA GLU A 61 -3.88 2.92 -7.27
C GLU A 61 -5.15 2.07 -7.49
N VAL A 62 -6.19 2.69 -8.07
CA VAL A 62 -7.35 1.98 -8.63
C VAL A 62 -7.72 2.58 -10.00
N LEU A 63 -8.04 1.71 -10.95
CA LEU A 63 -8.56 2.08 -12.26
C LEU A 63 -9.89 1.35 -12.49
N VAL A 64 -10.96 2.10 -12.65
CA VAL A 64 -12.30 1.58 -12.95
C VAL A 64 -12.56 1.76 -14.45
N ILE A 65 -12.89 0.68 -15.15
CA ILE A 65 -13.37 0.72 -16.54
C ILE A 65 -14.87 0.47 -16.53
N ALA A 66 -15.65 1.42 -17.01
CA ALA A 66 -17.11 1.35 -16.95
C ALA A 66 -17.74 1.94 -18.22
N ASP A 67 -18.76 1.28 -18.76
CA ASP A 67 -19.56 1.78 -19.87
C ASP A 67 -20.79 2.55 -19.36
N GLU A 68 -21.60 3.08 -20.28
CA GLU A 68 -22.80 3.87 -19.97
C GLU A 68 -23.88 3.12 -19.17
N PHE A 69 -23.79 1.79 -19.03
CA PHE A 69 -24.77 0.98 -18.30
C PHE A 69 -24.38 0.75 -16.84
N ALA A 70 -23.16 1.14 -16.45
CA ALA A 70 -22.69 1.04 -15.07
C ALA A 70 -23.48 1.97 -14.13
N ASP A 71 -23.67 1.54 -12.88
CA ASP A 71 -24.24 2.38 -11.84
C ASP A 71 -23.20 3.43 -11.39
N PRO A 72 -23.45 4.74 -11.59
CA PRO A 72 -22.52 5.80 -11.19
C PRO A 72 -22.19 5.79 -9.69
N ALA A 73 -23.12 5.35 -8.84
CA ALA A 73 -22.92 5.33 -7.39
C ALA A 73 -21.90 4.26 -6.98
N PHE A 74 -21.89 3.11 -7.66
CA PHE A 74 -20.90 2.06 -7.41
C PHE A 74 -19.52 2.48 -7.90
N VAL A 75 -19.43 3.06 -9.10
CA VAL A 75 -18.18 3.61 -9.63
C VAL A 75 -17.61 4.67 -8.68
N ALA A 76 -18.44 5.60 -8.21
CA ALA A 76 -18.01 6.61 -7.24
C ALA A 76 -17.53 6.00 -5.92
N SER A 77 -18.26 4.99 -5.40
CA SER A 77 -17.89 4.31 -4.16
C SER A 77 -16.53 3.62 -4.25
N ASP A 78 -16.25 2.93 -5.37
CA ASP A 78 -14.96 2.26 -5.58
C ASP A 78 -13.81 3.28 -5.64
N LEU A 79 -13.99 4.37 -6.38
CA LEU A 79 -13.00 5.45 -6.47
C LEU A 79 -12.77 6.11 -5.10
N LEU A 80 -13.82 6.41 -4.35
CA LEU A 80 -13.70 7.00 -3.01
C LEU A 80 -13.01 6.06 -2.02
N SER A 81 -13.37 4.78 -2.04
CA SER A 81 -12.77 3.79 -1.13
C SER A 81 -11.25 3.75 -1.27
N GLN A 82 -10.73 3.92 -2.49
CA GLN A 82 -9.31 4.02 -2.74
C GLN A 82 -8.73 5.38 -2.35
N ALA A 83 -9.44 6.47 -2.65
CA ALA A 83 -9.00 7.81 -2.28
C ALA A 83 -8.81 7.98 -0.75
N GLU A 84 -9.58 7.24 0.06
CA GLU A 84 -9.47 7.22 1.52
C GLU A 84 -8.21 6.50 2.04
N HIS A 85 -7.58 5.65 1.23
CA HIS A 85 -6.43 4.85 1.68
C HIS A 85 -5.18 5.70 1.98
N GLY A 86 -5.05 6.87 1.35
CA GLY A 86 -3.93 7.77 1.58
C GLY A 86 -3.93 8.95 0.63
N ALA A 87 -3.32 10.06 1.05
CA ALA A 87 -3.26 11.30 0.25
C ALA A 87 -2.47 11.16 -1.07
N ASP A 88 -1.65 10.11 -1.19
CA ASP A 88 -0.91 9.73 -2.39
C ASP A 88 -1.65 8.70 -3.25
N SER A 89 -2.87 8.30 -2.89
CA SER A 89 -3.65 7.33 -3.64
C SER A 89 -4.12 7.89 -4.99
N GLN A 90 -3.97 7.08 -6.04
CA GLN A 90 -4.40 7.44 -7.38
C GLN A 90 -5.71 6.73 -7.73
N VAL A 91 -6.68 7.49 -8.24
CA VAL A 91 -8.00 6.98 -8.63
C VAL A 91 -8.31 7.44 -10.04
N ILE A 92 -8.61 6.49 -10.93
CA ILE A 92 -8.80 6.73 -12.36
C ILE A 92 -10.10 6.08 -12.83
N LEU A 93 -10.93 6.83 -13.56
CA LEU A 93 -12.09 6.30 -14.27
C LEU A 93 -11.84 6.38 -15.78
N VAL A 94 -11.99 5.25 -16.48
CA VAL A 94 -11.96 5.16 -17.94
C VAL A 94 -13.35 4.76 -18.42
N THR A 95 -14.01 5.66 -19.15
CA THR A 95 -15.35 5.42 -19.70
C THR A 95 -15.52 6.08 -21.05
N PRO A 96 -16.23 5.45 -22.00
CA PRO A 96 -16.65 6.10 -23.24
C PRO A 96 -17.81 7.10 -23.02
N SER A 97 -18.44 7.10 -21.84
CA SER A 97 -19.62 7.91 -21.54
C SER A 97 -19.29 9.12 -20.68
N GLU A 98 -19.36 10.31 -21.28
CA GLU A 98 -19.22 11.57 -20.54
C GLU A 98 -20.32 11.73 -19.47
N SER A 99 -21.51 11.19 -19.73
CA SER A 99 -22.62 11.22 -18.78
C SER A 99 -22.29 10.43 -17.52
N LEU A 100 -21.74 9.21 -17.66
CA LEU A 100 -21.31 8.40 -16.53
C LEU A 100 -20.21 9.09 -15.73
N ALA A 101 -19.20 9.64 -16.41
CA ALA A 101 -18.11 10.36 -15.76
C ALA A 101 -18.63 11.52 -14.91
N ARG A 102 -19.53 12.34 -15.46
CA ARG A 102 -20.13 13.47 -14.74
C ARG A 102 -21.00 13.03 -13.56
N GLN A 103 -21.75 11.94 -13.71
CA GLN A 103 -22.59 11.42 -12.63
C GLN A 103 -21.75 10.86 -11.49
N SER A 104 -20.69 10.13 -11.81
CA SER A 104 -19.78 9.52 -10.81
C SER A 104 -18.96 10.58 -10.04
N MET A 105 -18.81 11.78 -10.60
CA MET A 105 -18.12 12.91 -9.96
C MET A 105 -19.05 13.86 -9.17
N LYS A 106 -20.38 13.70 -9.27
CA LYS A 106 -21.35 14.53 -8.55
C LYS A 106 -21.57 13.95 -7.16
N ASN A 107 -20.70 14.31 -6.22
CA ASN A 107 -20.97 14.24 -4.79
C ASN A 107 -21.05 15.66 -4.23
#